data_AF-A0AAU1SK44-F1
#
_entry.id   AF-A0AAU1SK44-F1
#
_cell.length_a   1.000
_cell.length_b   1.000
_cell.length_c   1.000
_cell.angle_alpha   90.00
_cell.angle_beta   90.00
_cell.angle_gamma   90.00
#
_symmetry.space_group_name_H-M   'P 1'
#
loop_
_entity.id
_entity.type
_entity.pdbx_description
1 polymer ?
#
loop_
_entity_poly.entity_id
_entity_poly.type
_entity_poly.pdbx_seq_one_letter_code
_entity_poly.pdbx_strand_id
1 'polypeptide(L)'
;MQRRNVRPALRALRAKTGSLLLAPAAIASAMALITASPADAAVLWTADPASGAGAFDYTACDGGQITTTDWNDGHGDIFSINKPAGINRCEVAGAAGRTWSNNSTYWWGYSFDTLTDDAQTVFQWKSWGTGDQQQQNYPVLMKVEGGRLKIWYVAPGEVWQLAGSRAWSSGTWHKIELGITTRSDTTGSFALYVDGSLVVDQHNVRTWDDMGNNPRWGTYGSTITDVNSHVWLDDLKLGQTRADVDQLTENR
;
A
#
# COMPACT_ATOMS: atom_id res chain seq x y z
N MET A 1 -8.44 63.56 32.27
CA MET A 1 -8.58 64.49 31.12
C MET A 1 -7.78 65.75 31.41
N GLN A 2 -6.63 65.96 30.74
CA GLN A 2 -6.22 67.24 30.15
C GLN A 2 -4.82 67.11 29.56
N ARG A 3 -4.76 67.20 28.22
CA ARG A 3 -3.53 67.41 27.45
C ARG A 3 -3.03 68.83 27.70
N ARG A 4 -1.72 69.05 27.74
CA ARG A 4 -1.12 70.23 27.11
C ARG A 4 0.37 70.04 26.80
N ASN A 5 0.66 70.18 25.51
CA ASN A 5 1.98 70.29 24.90
C ASN A 5 2.65 71.62 25.27
N VAL A 6 3.97 71.63 25.38
CA VAL A 6 4.81 72.82 25.20
C VAL A 6 5.92 72.47 24.19
N ARG A 7 6.08 73.34 23.18
CA ARG A 7 7.02 73.25 22.06
C ARG A 7 8.39 73.94 22.42
N PRO A 8 9.28 74.31 21.45
CA PRO A 8 10.55 73.62 21.19
C PRO A 8 11.78 74.54 21.35
N ALA A 9 12.99 74.02 21.14
CA ALA A 9 14.13 74.86 20.75
C ALA A 9 15.10 74.10 19.84
N LEU A 10 15.20 74.59 18.60
CA LEU A 10 16.21 74.21 17.63
C LEU A 10 17.62 74.59 18.12
N ARG A 11 18.62 73.75 17.85
CA ARG A 11 19.99 74.22 17.66
C ARG A 11 20.73 73.46 16.56
N ALA A 12 20.98 74.23 15.50
CA ALA A 12 22.07 74.22 14.52
C ALA A 12 22.73 72.90 14.06
N LEU A 13 22.66 72.74 12.73
CA LEU A 13 23.47 71.86 11.90
C LEU A 13 24.97 72.01 12.14
N ARG A 14 25.70 70.90 12.04
CA ARG A 14 27.04 70.91 11.44
C ARG A 14 27.21 69.69 10.54
N ALA A 15 27.14 69.95 9.23
CA ALA A 15 27.49 69.00 8.20
C ALA A 15 28.98 68.67 8.26
N LYS A 16 29.31 67.37 8.20
CA LYS A 16 30.60 66.90 7.68
C LYS A 16 30.31 65.90 6.57
N THR A 17 30.40 66.42 5.36
CA THR A 17 30.61 65.69 4.12
C THR A 17 31.94 64.94 4.21
N GLY A 18 31.88 63.62 4.02
CA GLY A 18 33.04 62.74 3.94
C GLY A 18 32.81 61.70 2.87
N SER A 19 33.25 62.05 1.66
CA SER A 19 33.58 61.24 0.49
C SER A 19 33.04 59.81 0.36
N LEU A 20 32.20 59.65 -0.67
CA LEU A 20 32.02 58.39 -1.40
C LEU A 20 33.38 57.83 -1.87
N LEU A 21 33.61 56.55 -1.57
CA LEU A 21 34.42 55.66 -2.39
C LEU A 21 33.56 54.43 -2.69
N LEU A 22 33.15 54.30 -3.95
CA LEU A 22 32.62 53.08 -4.55
C LEU A 22 33.81 52.18 -4.93
N ALA A 23 33.72 50.88 -4.63
CA ALA A 23 33.81 49.74 -5.56
C ALA A 23 34.08 48.42 -4.75
N PRO A 24 33.99 47.21 -5.35
CA PRO A 24 33.01 46.20 -4.94
C PRO A 24 33.67 44.92 -4.41
N ALA A 25 33.04 44.24 -3.45
CA ALA A 25 33.42 42.87 -3.11
C ALA A 25 32.15 42.03 -2.94
N ALA A 26 31.74 41.42 -4.05
CA ALA A 26 30.87 40.27 -4.06
C ALA A 26 31.50 39.17 -3.20
N ILE A 27 30.79 38.70 -2.17
CA ILE A 27 31.07 37.39 -1.57
C ILE A 27 29.85 36.53 -1.86
N ALA A 28 30.13 35.55 -2.72
CA ALA A 28 29.19 34.64 -3.31
C ALA A 28 28.35 33.90 -2.28
N SER A 29 27.06 33.82 -2.58
CA SER A 29 26.13 32.81 -2.09
C SER A 29 26.74 31.42 -2.27
N ALA A 30 27.21 30.79 -1.19
CA ALA A 30 27.37 29.35 -1.15
C ALA A 30 26.02 28.74 -0.70
N MET A 31 25.02 28.81 -1.59
CA MET A 31 23.90 27.88 -1.50
C MET A 31 24.47 26.50 -1.80
N ALA A 32 24.82 25.76 -0.74
CA ALA A 32 24.97 24.33 -0.84
C ALA A 32 23.59 23.76 -1.18
N LEU A 33 23.29 23.70 -2.48
CA LEU A 33 22.25 22.85 -3.00
C LEU A 33 22.69 21.43 -2.65
N ILE A 34 22.20 20.94 -1.51
CA ILE A 34 22.17 19.52 -1.22
C ILE A 34 21.26 18.94 -2.30
N THR A 35 21.86 18.50 -3.40
CA THR A 35 21.20 17.62 -4.35
C THR A 35 20.96 16.33 -3.59
N ALA A 36 19.84 16.25 -2.87
CA ALA A 36 19.33 14.98 -2.40
C ALA A 36 19.18 14.12 -3.66
N SER A 37 20.04 13.11 -3.80
CA SER A 37 19.83 12.08 -4.81
C SER A 37 18.39 11.60 -4.63
N PRO A 38 17.60 11.48 -5.71
CA PRO A 38 16.30 10.83 -5.59
C PRO A 38 16.54 9.49 -4.89
N ALA A 39 15.79 9.21 -3.83
CA ALA A 39 15.76 7.87 -3.29
C ALA A 39 15.19 7.00 -4.41
N ASP A 40 16.07 6.29 -5.11
CA ASP A 40 15.67 5.38 -6.18
C ASP A 40 14.69 4.38 -5.59
N ALA A 41 13.50 4.35 -6.16
CA ALA A 41 12.46 3.43 -5.76
C ALA A 41 12.98 2.00 -5.97
N ALA A 42 13.11 1.22 -4.89
CA ALA A 42 13.78 -0.07 -4.90
C ALA A 42 12.75 -1.19 -4.87
N VAL A 43 12.29 -1.61 -6.05
CA VAL A 43 11.49 -2.84 -6.18
C VAL A 43 12.30 -4.00 -5.61
N LEU A 44 11.76 -4.63 -4.57
CA LEU A 44 12.36 -5.79 -3.93
C LEU A 44 12.00 -7.07 -4.68
N TRP A 45 10.78 -7.19 -5.20
CA TRP A 45 10.35 -8.42 -5.88
C TRP A 45 9.20 -8.13 -6.84
N THR A 46 9.07 -8.97 -7.86
CA THR A 46 7.95 -8.95 -8.80
C THR A 46 7.48 -10.39 -9.03
N ALA A 47 6.17 -10.62 -9.06
CA ALA A 47 5.61 -11.88 -9.51
C ALA A 47 5.59 -11.87 -11.04
N ASP A 48 6.48 -12.63 -11.67
CA ASP A 48 6.48 -12.80 -13.13
C ASP A 48 5.50 -13.93 -13.51
N PRO A 49 4.44 -13.64 -14.30
CA PRO A 49 3.53 -14.65 -14.82
C PRO A 49 4.22 -15.80 -15.57
N ALA A 50 5.37 -15.57 -16.21
CA ALA A 50 6.15 -16.63 -16.85
C ALA A 50 6.68 -17.68 -15.85
N SER A 51 6.80 -17.33 -14.57
CA SER A 51 7.18 -18.26 -13.49
C SER A 51 5.99 -19.07 -12.96
N GLY A 52 4.76 -18.75 -13.38
CA GLY A 52 3.53 -19.35 -12.86
C GLY A 52 3.48 -19.32 -11.33
N ALA A 53 2.98 -20.39 -10.72
CA ALA A 53 2.93 -20.50 -9.25
C ALA A 53 4.31 -20.43 -8.57
N GLY A 54 5.42 -20.64 -9.31
CA GLY A 54 6.78 -20.56 -8.78
C GLY A 54 7.23 -19.14 -8.40
N ALA A 55 6.48 -18.10 -8.78
CA ALA A 55 6.69 -16.74 -8.27
C ALA A 55 6.39 -16.62 -6.76
N PHE A 56 5.59 -17.54 -6.21
CA PHE A 56 5.09 -17.51 -4.83
C PHE A 56 5.74 -18.62 -3.99
N ASP A 57 5.71 -18.48 -2.67
CA ASP A 57 6.31 -19.47 -1.77
C ASP A 57 5.51 -20.78 -1.74
N TYR A 58 4.18 -20.68 -1.82
CA TYR A 58 3.29 -21.84 -1.94
C TYR A 58 1.89 -21.44 -2.43
N THR A 59 1.08 -22.44 -2.72
CA THR A 59 -0.33 -22.30 -3.08
C THR A 59 -1.22 -22.96 -2.04
N ALA A 60 -2.33 -22.30 -1.68
CA ALA A 60 -3.40 -22.89 -0.88
C ALA A 60 -4.66 -22.98 -1.76
N CYS A 61 -4.88 -24.11 -2.41
CA CYS A 61 -5.99 -24.27 -3.34
C CYS A 61 -6.70 -25.62 -3.20
N ASP A 62 -7.99 -25.58 -2.88
CA ASP A 62 -8.81 -26.74 -2.56
C ASP A 62 -9.49 -27.27 -3.84
N GLY A 63 -8.70 -27.67 -4.84
CA GLY A 63 -9.23 -28.19 -6.13
C GLY A 63 -9.66 -27.11 -7.14
N GLY A 64 -9.27 -25.86 -6.91
CA GLY A 64 -9.36 -24.79 -7.92
C GLY A 64 -8.19 -24.81 -8.90
N GLN A 65 -7.97 -23.70 -9.60
CA GLN A 65 -6.90 -23.58 -10.60
C GLN A 65 -6.08 -22.31 -10.42
N ILE A 66 -4.77 -22.44 -10.53
CA ILE A 66 -3.81 -21.34 -10.61
C ILE A 66 -3.07 -21.53 -11.93
N THR A 67 -3.30 -20.62 -12.87
CA THR A 67 -2.72 -20.64 -14.21
C THR A 67 -2.25 -19.26 -14.60
N THR A 68 -1.68 -19.16 -15.78
CA THR A 68 -1.45 -17.88 -16.47
C THR A 68 -2.30 -17.86 -17.74
N THR A 69 -2.67 -16.67 -18.19
CA THR A 69 -3.45 -16.46 -19.42
C THR A 69 -3.10 -15.09 -20.00
N ASP A 70 -3.42 -14.85 -21.26
CA ASP A 70 -3.34 -13.51 -21.88
C ASP A 70 -4.72 -13.16 -22.45
N TRP A 71 -5.25 -12.01 -22.05
CA TRP A 71 -6.54 -11.51 -22.53
C TRP A 71 -6.44 -10.69 -23.82
N ASN A 72 -5.21 -10.42 -24.27
CA ASN A 72 -4.88 -9.54 -25.39
C ASN A 72 -5.45 -8.13 -25.21
N ASP A 73 -5.51 -7.63 -23.98
CA ASP A 73 -6.04 -6.30 -23.61
C ASP A 73 -4.95 -5.27 -23.26
N GLY A 74 -3.67 -5.67 -23.34
CA GLY A 74 -2.50 -4.83 -23.06
C GLY A 74 -1.70 -5.24 -21.82
N HIS A 75 -2.25 -6.09 -20.96
CA HIS A 75 -1.54 -6.61 -19.77
C HIS A 75 -0.52 -7.71 -20.10
N GLY A 76 -0.71 -8.45 -21.19
CA GLY A 76 0.11 -9.61 -21.54
C GLY A 76 -0.28 -10.83 -20.70
N ASP A 77 0.70 -11.67 -20.36
CA ASP A 77 0.45 -12.79 -19.45
C ASP A 77 0.06 -12.27 -18.07
N ILE A 78 -1.05 -12.76 -17.52
CA ILE A 78 -1.57 -12.43 -16.18
C ILE A 78 -1.77 -13.71 -15.37
N PHE A 79 -1.67 -13.61 -14.04
CA PHE A 79 -2.08 -14.72 -13.17
C PHE A 79 -3.60 -14.84 -13.18
N SER A 80 -4.08 -16.07 -13.30
CA SER A 80 -5.49 -16.44 -13.31
C SER A 80 -5.74 -17.41 -12.16
N ILE A 81 -6.49 -16.97 -11.15
CA ILE A 81 -6.76 -17.75 -9.93
C ILE A 81 -8.26 -17.99 -9.82
N ASN A 82 -8.67 -19.24 -10.05
CA ASN A 82 -10.05 -19.66 -10.08
C ASN A 82 -10.40 -20.53 -8.87
N LYS A 83 -11.41 -20.11 -8.10
CA LYS A 83 -12.09 -20.89 -7.08
C LYS A 83 -13.51 -21.21 -7.55
N PRO A 84 -13.73 -22.41 -8.10
CA PRO A 84 -15.06 -22.91 -8.42
C PRO A 84 -16.04 -22.81 -7.25
N ALA A 85 -17.32 -22.77 -7.57
CA ALA A 85 -18.36 -23.02 -6.58
C ALA A 85 -18.17 -24.41 -5.95
N GLY A 86 -18.41 -24.51 -4.64
CA GLY A 86 -18.31 -25.71 -3.83
C GLY A 86 -17.00 -25.86 -3.07
N ILE A 87 -16.00 -25.00 -3.34
CA ILE A 87 -14.69 -25.06 -2.68
C ILE A 87 -14.40 -23.78 -1.88
N ASN A 88 -13.62 -23.93 -0.80
CA ASN A 88 -13.43 -22.86 0.18
C ASN A 88 -12.37 -21.83 -0.25
N ARG A 89 -11.35 -22.26 -1.02
CA ARG A 89 -10.18 -21.42 -1.29
C ARG A 89 -9.46 -21.77 -2.59
N CYS A 90 -8.90 -20.76 -3.22
CA CYS A 90 -7.77 -20.89 -4.12
C CYS A 90 -6.92 -19.63 -4.06
N GLU A 91 -5.70 -19.74 -3.53
CA GLU A 91 -4.81 -18.62 -3.23
C GLU A 91 -3.35 -18.96 -3.56
N VAL A 92 -2.61 -17.96 -4.00
CA VAL A 92 -1.15 -17.92 -4.01
C VAL A 92 -0.66 -17.16 -2.78
N ALA A 93 0.50 -17.52 -2.23
CA ALA A 93 0.95 -17.00 -0.96
C ALA A 93 2.46 -16.71 -0.93
N GLY A 94 2.81 -15.57 -0.34
CA GLY A 94 4.19 -15.14 -0.15
C GLY A 94 4.83 -14.56 -1.39
N ALA A 95 6.14 -14.38 -1.34
CA ALA A 95 6.94 -13.82 -2.43
C ALA A 95 8.24 -14.61 -2.46
N ALA A 96 8.44 -15.40 -3.51
CA ALA A 96 9.52 -16.39 -3.55
C ALA A 96 10.88 -15.78 -3.16
N GLY A 97 11.51 -16.37 -2.13
CA GLY A 97 12.81 -15.93 -1.63
C GLY A 97 12.77 -14.69 -0.73
N ARG A 98 11.58 -14.27 -0.27
CA ARG A 98 11.41 -13.19 0.71
C ARG A 98 11.01 -13.75 2.06
N THR A 99 11.44 -13.05 3.10
CA THR A 99 11.11 -13.37 4.50
C THR A 99 10.43 -12.18 5.11
N TRP A 100 9.40 -12.43 5.91
CA TRP A 100 8.63 -11.39 6.58
C TRP A 100 9.08 -11.27 8.03
N SER A 101 9.12 -10.04 8.51
CA SER A 101 9.50 -9.71 9.88
C SER A 101 8.58 -8.67 10.50
N ASN A 102 8.51 -8.71 11.83
CA ASN A 102 7.98 -7.63 12.65
C ASN A 102 8.86 -6.37 12.51
N ASN A 103 8.29 -5.20 12.80
CA ASN A 103 8.97 -3.91 12.72
C ASN A 103 9.54 -3.63 11.32
N SER A 104 8.75 -3.85 10.30
CA SER A 104 9.10 -3.63 8.89
C SER A 104 7.92 -3.00 8.16
N THR A 105 8.19 -2.31 7.06
CA THR A 105 7.14 -1.79 6.18
C THR A 105 7.25 -2.46 4.83
N TYR A 106 6.12 -3.00 4.36
CA TYR A 106 5.99 -3.64 3.07
C TYR A 106 4.91 -2.92 2.27
N TRP A 107 5.21 -2.65 1.01
CA TRP A 107 4.24 -2.13 0.05
C TRP A 107 4.08 -3.13 -1.08
N TRP A 108 2.84 -3.44 -1.43
CA TRP A 108 2.50 -4.22 -2.61
C TRP A 108 1.72 -3.37 -3.60
N GLY A 109 2.14 -3.39 -4.86
CA GLY A 109 1.42 -2.77 -5.97
C GLY A 109 1.04 -3.84 -6.97
N TYR A 110 -0.20 -3.86 -7.46
CA TYR A 110 -0.66 -4.80 -8.47
C TYR A 110 -1.90 -4.29 -9.21
N SER A 111 -2.05 -4.72 -10.46
CA SER A 111 -3.31 -4.63 -11.20
C SER A 111 -4.20 -5.80 -10.80
N PHE A 112 -5.49 -5.53 -10.57
CA PHE A 112 -6.44 -6.51 -10.07
C PHE A 112 -7.80 -6.41 -10.77
N ASP A 113 -8.34 -7.55 -11.16
CA ASP A 113 -9.71 -7.70 -11.65
C ASP A 113 -10.38 -8.94 -11.05
N THR A 114 -11.71 -8.94 -11.01
CA THR A 114 -12.54 -10.06 -10.56
C THR A 114 -13.63 -10.38 -11.57
N LEU A 115 -14.01 -11.65 -11.66
CA LEU A 115 -15.11 -12.11 -12.53
C LEU A 115 -16.48 -11.63 -12.05
N THR A 116 -16.59 -11.32 -10.75
CA THR A 116 -17.84 -10.99 -10.08
C THR A 116 -17.63 -9.85 -9.09
N ASP A 117 -18.70 -9.10 -8.84
CA ASP A 117 -18.79 -8.05 -7.81
C ASP A 117 -18.90 -8.62 -6.38
N ASP A 118 -18.77 -9.93 -6.23
CA ASP A 118 -18.83 -10.67 -4.96
C ASP A 118 -17.75 -11.76 -4.86
N ALA A 119 -16.50 -11.42 -5.19
CA ALA A 119 -15.38 -12.39 -5.22
C ALA A 119 -14.91 -12.86 -3.83
N GLN A 120 -15.55 -12.39 -2.75
CA GLN A 120 -15.27 -12.71 -1.35
C GLN A 120 -13.91 -12.17 -0.92
N THR A 121 -13.16 -12.88 -0.06
CA THR A 121 -11.83 -12.45 0.37
C THR A 121 -10.88 -12.51 -0.81
N VAL A 122 -10.23 -11.40 -1.16
CA VAL A 122 -9.31 -11.32 -2.31
C VAL A 122 -7.84 -11.12 -1.94
N PHE A 123 -7.59 -10.69 -0.70
CA PHE A 123 -6.25 -10.57 -0.14
C PHE A 123 -6.29 -10.82 1.38
N GLN A 124 -5.25 -11.45 1.91
CA GLN A 124 -5.06 -11.65 3.33
C GLN A 124 -3.61 -11.41 3.76
N TRP A 125 -3.41 -10.60 4.80
CA TRP A 125 -2.19 -10.61 5.59
C TRP A 125 -2.31 -11.70 6.66
N LYS A 126 -2.04 -12.96 6.28
CA LYS A 126 -2.46 -14.16 7.03
C LYS A 126 -1.38 -14.61 8.01
N SER A 127 -1.76 -14.92 9.25
CA SER A 127 -0.87 -15.52 10.25
C SER A 127 -0.46 -16.95 9.87
N TRP A 128 0.76 -17.35 10.22
CA TRP A 128 1.20 -18.75 10.14
C TRP A 128 0.65 -19.64 11.25
N GLY A 129 0.15 -19.05 12.34
CA GLY A 129 -0.41 -19.78 13.47
C GLY A 129 -1.76 -20.42 13.15
N THR A 130 -2.15 -21.35 13.99
CA THR A 130 -3.50 -21.95 14.02
C THR A 130 -3.96 -22.11 15.48
N GLY A 131 -5.27 -21.98 15.73
CA GLY A 131 -5.82 -22.10 17.09
C GLY A 131 -5.11 -21.16 18.07
N ASP A 132 -4.64 -21.71 19.20
CA ASP A 132 -3.97 -20.97 20.27
C ASP A 132 -2.56 -20.43 19.90
N GLN A 133 -2.05 -20.73 18.70
CA GLN A 133 -0.77 -20.22 18.20
C GLN A 133 -0.89 -18.82 17.57
N GLN A 134 -2.10 -18.28 17.44
CA GLN A 134 -2.35 -16.98 16.85
C GLN A 134 -3.30 -16.16 17.71
N GLN A 135 -3.08 -14.85 17.75
CA GLN A 135 -4.02 -13.89 18.36
C GLN A 135 -4.87 -13.19 17.29
N GLN A 136 -4.32 -13.05 16.08
CA GLN A 136 -5.01 -12.52 14.91
C GLN A 136 -4.75 -13.41 13.70
N ASN A 137 -5.81 -14.04 13.21
CA ASN A 137 -5.75 -14.92 12.06
C ASN A 137 -5.29 -14.18 10.78
N TYR A 138 -5.81 -12.97 10.57
CA TYR A 138 -5.55 -12.11 9.42
C TYR A 138 -5.72 -10.63 9.83
N PRO A 139 -4.69 -9.97 10.42
CA PRO A 139 -4.84 -8.59 10.89
C PRO A 139 -5.39 -7.61 9.84
N VAL A 140 -5.03 -7.80 8.57
CA VAL A 140 -5.52 -7.00 7.44
C VAL A 140 -6.06 -7.95 6.37
N LEU A 141 -7.25 -7.66 5.86
CA LEU A 141 -7.95 -8.50 4.89
C LEU A 141 -8.75 -7.62 3.92
N MET A 142 -8.76 -7.96 2.63
CA MET A 142 -9.62 -7.30 1.64
C MET A 142 -10.66 -8.25 1.09
N LYS A 143 -11.86 -7.72 0.84
CA LYS A 143 -12.96 -8.45 0.20
C LYS A 143 -13.60 -7.66 -0.92
N VAL A 144 -14.02 -8.34 -1.97
CA VAL A 144 -14.98 -7.81 -2.95
C VAL A 144 -16.34 -8.42 -2.63
N GLU A 145 -17.26 -7.60 -2.14
CA GLU A 145 -18.60 -8.04 -1.72
C GLU A 145 -19.64 -6.94 -1.99
N GLY A 146 -20.67 -7.27 -2.76
CA GLY A 146 -21.77 -6.37 -3.08
C GLY A 146 -21.33 -5.13 -3.87
N GLY A 147 -20.46 -5.31 -4.87
CA GLY A 147 -19.97 -4.22 -5.73
C GLY A 147 -19.04 -3.25 -5.01
N ARG A 148 -18.34 -3.73 -3.97
CA ARG A 148 -17.40 -2.93 -3.20
C ARG A 148 -16.14 -3.71 -2.86
N LEU A 149 -14.99 -3.06 -3.02
CA LEU A 149 -13.77 -3.47 -2.37
C LEU A 149 -13.79 -2.92 -0.94
N LYS A 150 -13.76 -3.81 0.04
CA LYS A 150 -13.73 -3.51 1.47
C LYS A 150 -12.38 -3.94 2.04
N ILE A 151 -11.79 -3.12 2.89
CA ILE A 151 -10.60 -3.48 3.66
C ILE A 151 -10.96 -3.48 5.15
N TRP A 152 -10.57 -4.57 5.80
CA TRP A 152 -10.88 -4.86 7.19
C TRP A 152 -9.60 -4.87 8.01
N TYR A 153 -9.69 -4.29 9.21
CA TYR A 153 -8.81 -4.61 10.32
C TYR A 153 -9.50 -5.66 11.19
N VAL A 154 -8.81 -6.75 11.50
CA VAL A 154 -9.33 -7.78 12.42
C VAL A 154 -8.47 -7.78 13.66
N ALA A 155 -8.93 -7.11 14.72
CA ALA A 155 -8.21 -7.02 15.99
C ALA A 155 -8.19 -8.37 16.73
N PRO A 156 -7.31 -8.55 17.74
CA PRO A 156 -7.27 -9.77 18.54
C PRO A 156 -8.65 -10.17 19.08
N GLY A 157 -8.92 -11.48 19.10
CA GLY A 157 -10.24 -12.02 19.46
C GLY A 157 -11.27 -11.99 18.33
N GLU A 158 -10.80 -11.95 17.07
CA GLU A 158 -11.63 -11.89 15.86
C GLU A 158 -12.62 -10.70 15.86
N VAL A 159 -12.19 -9.54 16.35
CA VAL A 159 -13.02 -8.33 16.33
C VAL A 159 -12.85 -7.63 14.98
N TRP A 160 -13.85 -7.82 14.11
CA TRP A 160 -13.88 -7.27 12.76
C TRP A 160 -14.23 -5.78 12.74
N GLN A 161 -13.40 -4.99 12.07
CA GLN A 161 -13.59 -3.55 11.90
C GLN A 161 -13.43 -3.19 10.42
N LEU A 162 -14.48 -2.64 9.80
CA LEU A 162 -14.39 -2.11 8.45
C LEU A 162 -13.54 -0.83 8.50
N ALA A 163 -12.37 -0.87 7.89
CA ALA A 163 -11.44 0.25 7.91
C ALA A 163 -11.67 1.22 6.74
N GLY A 164 -12.06 0.68 5.58
CA GLY A 164 -12.35 1.47 4.39
C GLY A 164 -13.12 0.68 3.36
N SER A 165 -13.74 1.39 2.40
CA SER A 165 -14.35 0.75 1.24
C SER A 165 -14.45 1.68 0.05
N ARG A 166 -14.42 1.10 -1.15
CA ARG A 166 -14.63 1.78 -2.42
C ARG A 166 -15.58 0.98 -3.30
N ALA A 167 -16.29 1.65 -4.21
CA ALA A 167 -17.05 0.96 -5.26
C ALA A 167 -16.11 0.09 -6.11
N TRP A 168 -16.61 -1.06 -6.54
CA TRP A 168 -15.89 -2.05 -7.33
C TRP A 168 -16.77 -2.51 -8.48
N SER A 169 -16.17 -2.79 -9.63
CA SER A 169 -16.86 -3.34 -10.79
C SER A 169 -15.99 -4.43 -11.41
N SER A 170 -16.55 -5.62 -11.52
CA SER A 170 -15.95 -6.75 -12.20
C SER A 170 -15.74 -6.49 -13.69
N GLY A 171 -14.75 -7.15 -14.28
CA GLY A 171 -14.33 -6.94 -15.67
C GLY A 171 -13.65 -5.59 -15.87
N THR A 172 -13.08 -5.00 -14.82
CA THR A 172 -12.37 -3.72 -14.86
C THR A 172 -11.09 -3.83 -14.04
N TRP A 173 -9.96 -3.59 -14.69
CA TRP A 173 -8.68 -3.51 -14.01
C TRP A 173 -8.60 -2.29 -13.09
N HIS A 174 -8.25 -2.56 -11.83
CA HIS A 174 -7.95 -1.53 -10.84
C HIS A 174 -6.50 -1.66 -10.36
N LYS A 175 -5.85 -0.52 -10.12
CA LYS A 175 -4.51 -0.49 -9.53
C LYS A 175 -4.61 -0.47 -8.02
N ILE A 176 -4.04 -1.47 -7.35
CA ILE A 176 -4.03 -1.59 -5.90
C ILE A 176 -2.64 -1.27 -5.38
N GLU A 177 -2.54 -0.39 -4.38
CA GLU A 177 -1.31 -0.16 -3.62
C GLU A 177 -1.62 -0.33 -2.13
N LEU A 178 -1.07 -1.38 -1.51
CA LEU A 178 -1.30 -1.72 -0.11
C LEU A 178 0.02 -1.64 0.67
N GLY A 179 0.10 -0.70 1.61
CA GLY A 179 1.18 -0.61 2.58
C GLY A 179 0.79 -1.24 3.92
N ILE A 180 1.67 -2.04 4.52
CA ILE A 180 1.52 -2.54 5.89
C ILE A 180 2.83 -2.32 6.65
N THR A 181 2.75 -1.60 7.76
CA THR A 181 3.82 -1.52 8.77
C THR A 181 3.55 -2.55 9.85
N THR A 182 4.40 -3.57 9.93
CA THR A 182 4.25 -4.74 10.80
C THR A 182 4.63 -4.42 12.24
N ARG A 183 3.69 -4.59 13.17
CA ARG A 183 3.91 -4.44 14.61
C ARG A 183 3.11 -5.46 15.40
N SER A 184 3.77 -6.11 16.36
CA SER A 184 3.17 -7.05 17.30
C SER A 184 2.44 -6.35 18.46
N ASP A 185 2.63 -5.04 18.59
CA ASP A 185 1.88 -4.13 19.45
C ASP A 185 0.95 -3.24 18.61
N THR A 186 0.25 -2.30 19.24
CA THR A 186 -0.67 -1.37 18.57
C THR A 186 0.02 -0.15 17.93
N THR A 187 1.28 -0.26 17.49
CA THR A 187 1.97 0.85 16.80
C THR A 187 2.11 0.62 15.30
N GLY A 188 1.48 -0.43 14.77
CA GLY A 188 1.44 -0.72 13.34
C GLY A 188 0.46 0.16 12.60
N SER A 189 0.51 0.04 11.28
CA SER A 189 -0.39 0.75 10.37
C SER A 189 -0.59 -0.03 9.08
N PHE A 190 -1.64 0.34 8.33
CA PHE A 190 -1.79 -0.04 6.94
C PHE A 190 -2.49 1.06 6.16
N ALA A 191 -2.17 1.18 4.88
CA ALA A 191 -2.79 2.13 3.97
C ALA A 191 -3.16 1.43 2.66
N LEU A 192 -4.33 1.75 2.12
CA LEU A 192 -4.79 1.23 0.82
C LEU A 192 -5.06 2.41 -0.10
N TYR A 193 -4.45 2.38 -1.28
CA TYR A 193 -4.82 3.19 -2.43
C TYR A 193 -5.40 2.29 -3.50
N VAL A 194 -6.40 2.82 -4.19
CA VAL A 194 -6.98 2.20 -5.39
C VAL A 194 -6.95 3.26 -6.48
N ASP A 195 -6.49 2.94 -7.68
CA ASP A 195 -6.36 3.87 -8.81
C ASP A 195 -5.73 5.22 -8.39
N GLY A 196 -4.69 5.16 -7.58
CA GLY A 196 -3.97 6.32 -7.04
C GLY A 196 -4.70 7.11 -5.92
N SER A 197 -5.97 6.78 -5.63
CA SER A 197 -6.77 7.45 -4.61
C SER A 197 -6.73 6.71 -3.27
N LEU A 198 -6.46 7.44 -2.18
CA LEU A 198 -6.46 6.88 -0.82
C LEU A 198 -7.87 6.40 -0.43
N VAL A 199 -7.96 5.13 -0.03
CA VAL A 199 -9.19 4.52 0.52
C VAL A 199 -9.16 4.49 2.04
N VAL A 200 -8.01 4.16 2.63
CA VAL A 200 -7.82 4.18 4.09
C VAL A 200 -6.34 4.38 4.42
N ASP A 201 -6.09 5.09 5.52
CA ASP A 201 -4.80 5.19 6.20
C ASP A 201 -5.02 4.95 7.70
N GLN A 202 -4.82 3.71 8.15
CA GLN A 202 -5.15 3.26 9.50
C GLN A 202 -3.88 3.13 10.33
N HIS A 203 -3.86 3.80 11.48
CA HIS A 203 -2.77 3.74 12.44
C HIS A 203 -3.20 3.13 13.78
N ASN A 204 -2.22 2.88 14.64
CA ASN A 204 -2.38 2.41 16.01
C ASN A 204 -3.04 1.02 16.10
N VAL A 205 -2.65 0.11 15.20
CA VAL A 205 -3.20 -1.24 15.08
C VAL A 205 -2.11 -2.30 15.19
N ARG A 206 -2.46 -3.52 15.62
CA ARG A 206 -1.54 -4.67 15.62
C ARG A 206 -1.64 -5.37 14.27
N THR A 207 -0.52 -5.46 13.57
CA THR A 207 -0.44 -5.97 12.19
C THR A 207 0.52 -7.15 12.06
N TRP A 208 1.19 -7.57 13.12
CA TRP A 208 2.08 -8.73 13.12
C TRP A 208 1.65 -9.72 14.19
N ASP A 209 1.44 -10.96 13.79
CA ASP A 209 0.99 -12.04 14.65
C ASP A 209 2.16 -12.89 15.20
N ASP A 210 1.88 -13.73 16.20
CA ASP A 210 2.93 -14.35 17.03
C ASP A 210 3.81 -15.32 16.23
N MET A 211 3.21 -16.04 15.27
CA MET A 211 3.93 -16.92 14.34
C MET A 211 4.38 -16.20 13.06
N GLY A 212 4.23 -14.88 13.03
CA GLY A 212 4.41 -14.05 11.85
C GLY A 212 3.29 -14.19 10.83
N ASN A 213 3.42 -13.45 9.73
CA ASN A 213 2.41 -13.36 8.69
C ASN A 213 3.02 -13.55 7.30
N ASN A 214 2.15 -13.83 6.33
CA ASN A 214 2.47 -13.96 4.91
C ASN A 214 1.31 -13.34 4.09
N PRO A 215 1.58 -12.58 3.01
CA PRO A 215 0.52 -12.11 2.15
C PRO A 215 -0.05 -13.27 1.33
N ARG A 216 -1.35 -13.22 1.05
CA ARG A 216 -2.05 -14.16 0.18
C ARG A 216 -2.96 -13.40 -0.77
N TRP A 217 -2.96 -13.81 -2.03
CA TRP A 217 -3.85 -13.30 -3.07
C TRP A 217 -4.63 -14.45 -3.69
N GLY A 218 -5.84 -14.17 -4.16
CA GLY A 218 -6.70 -15.18 -4.75
C GLY A 218 -8.11 -15.00 -4.25
N THR A 219 -8.75 -16.09 -3.84
CA THR A 219 -10.09 -16.01 -3.27
C THR A 219 -10.32 -17.02 -2.16
N TYR A 220 -10.98 -16.56 -1.08
CA TYR A 220 -11.37 -17.35 0.08
C TYR A 220 -12.75 -16.97 0.60
N GLY A 221 -13.59 -17.98 0.85
CA GLY A 221 -14.87 -17.79 1.52
C GLY A 221 -15.52 -19.12 1.88
N SER A 222 -15.35 -19.53 3.14
CA SER A 222 -15.87 -20.81 3.64
C SER A 222 -17.37 -20.81 3.92
N THR A 223 -18.01 -19.64 3.95
CA THR A 223 -19.43 -19.49 4.32
C THR A 223 -20.34 -19.21 3.13
N ILE A 224 -19.77 -18.98 1.95
CA ILE A 224 -20.50 -18.71 0.71
C ILE A 224 -19.88 -19.62 -0.34
N THR A 225 -20.51 -20.78 -0.55
CA THR A 225 -19.94 -21.85 -1.38
C THR A 225 -20.51 -21.89 -2.79
N ASP A 226 -21.54 -21.12 -3.11
CA ASP A 226 -22.22 -21.12 -4.41
C ASP A 226 -21.64 -20.09 -5.40
N VAL A 227 -20.67 -19.29 -4.98
CA VAL A 227 -20.01 -18.29 -5.83
C VAL A 227 -18.76 -18.88 -6.49
N ASN A 228 -18.77 -18.88 -7.82
CA ASN A 228 -17.55 -19.03 -8.62
C ASN A 228 -16.77 -17.71 -8.56
N SER A 229 -15.66 -17.72 -7.82
CA SER A 229 -14.79 -16.55 -7.71
C SER A 229 -13.56 -16.79 -8.56
N HIS A 230 -13.35 -15.93 -9.55
CA HIS A 230 -12.15 -15.93 -10.36
C HIS A 230 -11.56 -14.53 -10.29
N VAL A 231 -10.27 -14.46 -9.98
CA VAL A 231 -9.54 -13.19 -9.89
C VAL A 231 -8.29 -13.24 -10.76
N TRP A 232 -7.88 -12.07 -11.24
CA TRP A 232 -6.68 -11.90 -12.05
C TRP A 232 -5.74 -10.90 -11.42
N LEU A 233 -4.45 -11.23 -11.44
CA LEU A 233 -3.38 -10.39 -10.91
C LEU A 233 -2.36 -10.15 -12.00
N ASP A 234 -1.92 -8.91 -12.09
CA ASP A 234 -0.83 -8.51 -12.97
C ASP A 234 0.07 -7.47 -12.28
N ASP A 235 1.31 -7.37 -12.74
CA ASP A 235 2.31 -6.41 -12.29
C ASP A 235 2.52 -6.38 -10.77
N LEU A 236 2.35 -7.53 -10.11
CA LEU A 236 2.48 -7.62 -8.66
C LEU A 236 3.93 -7.39 -8.24
N LYS A 237 4.18 -6.28 -7.54
CA LYS A 237 5.48 -5.82 -7.06
C LYS A 237 5.48 -5.68 -5.54
N LEU A 238 6.66 -5.84 -4.94
CA LEU A 238 6.94 -5.59 -3.53
C LEU A 238 8.01 -4.50 -3.40
N GLY A 239 7.82 -3.58 -2.47
CA GLY A 239 8.78 -2.56 -2.08
C GLY A 239 8.68 -2.22 -0.59
N GLN A 240 9.39 -1.17 -0.17
CA GLN A 240 9.37 -0.66 1.21
C GLN A 240 8.64 0.68 1.34
N THR A 241 8.39 1.36 0.21
CA THR A 241 7.64 2.61 0.11
C THR A 241 6.56 2.48 -0.94
N ARG A 242 5.56 3.37 -0.90
CA ARG A 242 4.56 3.45 -1.95
C ARG A 242 5.19 3.69 -3.33
N ALA A 243 6.20 4.55 -3.40
CA ALA A 243 6.87 4.89 -4.66
C ALA A 243 7.53 3.68 -5.34
N ASP A 244 7.97 2.68 -4.56
CA ASP A 244 8.56 1.45 -5.09
C ASP A 244 7.56 0.60 -5.88
N VAL A 245 6.27 0.75 -5.61
CA VAL A 245 5.21 -0.08 -6.20
C VAL A 245 4.14 0.74 -6.91
N ASP A 246 4.34 2.05 -7.05
CA ASP A 246 3.42 2.94 -7.73
C ASP A 246 3.35 2.59 -9.23
N GLN A 247 2.16 2.24 -9.68
CA GLN A 247 1.89 1.84 -11.05
C GLN A 247 1.32 2.99 -11.90
N LEU A 248 1.23 4.22 -11.37
CA LEU A 248 0.66 5.37 -12.08
C LEU A 248 1.55 5.92 -13.20
N THR A 249 2.82 5.51 -13.27
CA THR A 249 3.78 6.01 -14.27
C THR A 249 4.07 5.02 -15.41
N GLU A 250 3.63 3.78 -15.29
CA GLU A 250 3.78 2.77 -16.33
C GLU A 250 2.54 2.82 -17.24
N ASN A 251 2.62 3.61 -18.31
CA ASN A 251 1.72 3.47 -19.44
C ASN A 251 2.07 2.15 -20.15
N ARG A 252 1.19 1.15 -20.03
CA ARG A 252 1.08 0.05 -20.99
C ARG A 252 -0.25 0.19 -21.72
#